data_AF-A0A059KLC3-F1
#
_entry.id   AF-A0A059KLC3-F1
#
_cell.length_a   1.000
_cell.length_b   1.000
_cell.length_c   1.000
_cell.angle_alpha   90.00
_cell.angle_beta   90.00
_cell.angle_gamma   90.00
#
_symmetry.space_group_name_H-M   'P 1'
#
loop_
_entity.id
_entity.type
_entity.pdbx_description
1 polymer ?
#
loop_
_entity_poly.entity_id
_entity_poly.type
_entity_poly.pdbx_seq_one_letter_code
_entity_poly.pdbx_strand_id
1 'polypeptide(L)' 'MIEKVTQALHEAVGAPKETIRVWIQEVPSTNWGIAGQTAKDLGR' A
#
# COMPACT_ATOMS: atom_id res chain seq x y z
N MET A 1 9.98 0.25 2.95
CA MET A 1 8.99 -0.07 1.89
C MET A 1 8.97 0.99 0.80
N ILE A 2 8.83 2.28 1.14
CA ILE A 2 8.77 3.40 0.18
C ILE A 2 9.88 3.33 -0.88
N GLU A 3 11.14 3.27 -0.46
CA GLU A 3 12.30 3.19 -1.37
C GLU A 3 12.18 2.03 -2.37
N LYS A 4 11.84 0.84 -1.88
CA LYS A 4 11.74 -0.37 -2.71
C LYS A 4 10.57 -0.29 -3.70
N VAL A 5 9.44 0.28 -3.30
CA VAL A 5 8.30 0.50 -4.19
C VAL A 5 8.64 1.52 -5.28
N THR A 6 9.32 2.62 -4.91
CA THR A 6 9.82 3.60 -5.88
C THR A 6 10.79 2.96 -6.88
N GLN A 7 11.73 2.13 -6.40
CA GLN A 7 12.66 1.42 -7.27
C GLN A 7 11.94 0.45 -8.22
N ALA A 8 11.00 -0.35 -7.71
CA ALA A 8 10.25 -1.31 -8.52
C ALA A 8 9.42 -0.61 -9.61
N LEU A 9 8.80 0.53 -9.32
CA LEU A 9 8.07 1.33 -10.32
C LEU A 9 9.02 1.93 -11.37
N HIS A 10 10.17 2.44 -10.94
CA HIS A 10 11.18 2.93 -11.88
C HIS A 10 11.64 1.82 -12.85
N GLU A 11 11.91 0.63 -12.33
CA GLU A 11 12.36 -0.52 -13.13
C GLU A 11 11.26 -1.07 -14.05
N ALA A 12 10.02 -1.16 -13.57
CA ALA A 12 8.92 -1.79 -14.31
C ALA A 12 8.38 -0.91 -15.45
N VAL A 13 8.34 0.42 -15.26
CA VAL A 13 7.71 1.35 -16.22
C VAL A 13 8.61 2.49 -16.68
N GLY A 14 9.86 2.56 -16.23
CA GLY A 14 10.83 3.58 -16.65
C GLY A 14 10.56 5.00 -16.14
N ALA A 15 9.61 5.19 -15.23
CA ALA A 15 9.26 6.51 -14.70
C ALA A 15 10.42 7.10 -13.88
N PRO A 16 10.81 8.39 -14.07
CA PRO A 16 11.88 9.01 -13.29
C PRO A 16 11.58 8.99 -11.79
N LYS A 17 12.57 8.64 -10.95
CA LYS A 17 12.38 8.42 -9.50
C LYS A 17 11.82 9.65 -8.78
N GLU A 18 12.23 10.83 -9.20
CA GLU A 18 11.79 12.13 -8.68
C GLU A 18 10.33 12.46 -8.98
N THR A 19 9.69 11.75 -9.91
CA THR A 19 8.25 11.89 -10.22
C THR A 19 7.38 10.90 -9.45
N ILE A 20 7.97 9.84 -8.89
CA ILE A 20 7.25 8.79 -8.18
C ILE A 20 6.91 9.28 -6.77
N ARG A 21 5.67 9.07 -6.35
CA ARG A 21 5.17 9.40 -5.00
C ARG A 21 4.56 8.13 -4.40
N VAL A 22 4.95 7.82 -3.17
CA VAL A 22 4.43 6.68 -2.43
C VAL A 22 3.84 7.22 -1.13
N TRP A 23 2.58 6.92 -0.87
CA TRP A 23 1.93 7.18 0.40
C TRP A 23 1.68 5.85 1.12
N ILE A 24 1.75 5.87 2.45
CA ILE A 24 1.35 4.75 3.29
C ILE A 24 0.22 5.24 4.17
N GLN A 25 -0.88 4.49 4.19
CA GLN A 25 -1.98 4.73 5.11
C GLN A 25 -2.21 3.45 5.92
N GLU A 26 -2.01 3.56 7.22
CA GLU A 26 -2.41 2.53 8.15
C GLU A 26 -3.90 2.66 8.42
N VAL A 27 -4.61 1.55 8.29
CA VAL A 27 -6.05 1.47 8.58
C VAL A 27 -6.20 0.50 9.74
N PRO A 28 -6.75 0.92 10.90
CA PRO A 28 -7.06 0.01 11.99
C PRO A 28 -7.90 -1.17 11.48
N SER A 29 -7.70 -2.37 12.01
CA SER A 29 -8.41 -3.56 11.54
C SER A 29 -9.93 -3.50 11.73
N THR A 30 -10.40 -2.65 12.64
CA THR A 30 -11.82 -2.30 12.83
C THR A 30 -12.40 -1.46 11.68
N ASN A 31 -11.55 -0.81 10.89
CA ASN A 31 -11.92 0.15 9.85
C ASN A 31 -11.66 -0.39 8.43
N TRP A 32 -11.23 -1.64 8.30
CA TRP A 32 -11.01 -2.32 7.02
C TRP A 32 -12.00 -3.45 6.83
N GLY A 33 -12.88 -3.35 5.83
CA GLY A 33 -13.91 -4.34 5.53
C GLY A 33 -13.49 -5.32 4.42
N ILE A 34 -13.72 -6.62 4.64
CA ILE A 34 -13.48 -7.68 3.66
C ILE A 34 -14.74 -8.55 3.61
N ALA A 35 -15.39 -8.59 2.43
CA ALA A 35 -16.63 -9.35 2.21
C ALA A 35 -17.73 -9.10 3.28
N GLY A 36 -17.82 -7.86 3.79
CA GLY A 36 -18.83 -7.46 4.78
C GLY A 36 -18.45 -7.66 6.25
N GLN A 37 -17.26 -8.18 6.55
CA GLN A 37 -16.74 -8.32 7.93
C GLN A 37 -15.51 -7.45 8.13
N THR A 38 -15.28 -6.93 9.34
CA THR A 38 -14.05 -6.17 9.59
C THR A 38 -12.84 -7.11 9.58
N ALA A 39 -11.65 -6.59 9.25
CA ALA A 39 -10.41 -7.38 9.34
C ALA A 39 -10.23 -7.95 10.75
N LYS A 40 -10.61 -7.17 11.78
CA LYS A 40 -10.63 -7.62 13.17
C LYS A 40 -11.51 -8.86 13.37
N ASP A 41 -12.73 -8.88 12.84
CA ASP A 41 -13.65 -10.03 12.95
C ASP A 41 -13.09 -11.28 12.24
N LEU A 42 -12.27 -11.07 11.20
CA LEU A 42 -11.56 -12.12 10.47
C LEU A 42 -10.24 -12.55 11.12
N GLY A 43 -9.88 -11.99 12.29
CA GLY A 43 -8.65 -12.31 13.01
C GLY A 43 -7.37 -11.73 12.38
N ARG A 44 -7.47 -10.59 11.70
CA ARG A 44 -6.37 -9.91 10.98
C ARG A 44 -6.18 -8.49 11.47
#